data_AF-A0AAE6EDQ8-F1
#
_entry.id   AF-A0AAE6EDQ8-F1
#
_cell.length_a   1.000
_cell.length_b   1.000
_cell.length_c   1.000
_cell.angle_alpha   90.00
_cell.angle_beta   90.00
_cell.angle_gamma   90.00
#
_symmetry.space_group_name_H-M   'P 1'
#
loop_
_entity.id
_entity.type
_entity.pdbx_description
1 polymer ?
#
loop_
_entity_poly.entity_id
_entity_poly.type
_entity_poly.pdbx_seq_one_letter_code
_entity_poly.pdbx_strand_id
1 'polypeptide(L)'
;MAKNVTQNQIVGEIGETAAKLQFLKIGFQFDPRSRLEAGIDAIVEVMDHGKPLAKMIAVQVKTTAEGRYPGEDANGFHYLLKKEDLAYWRGSNLPIIIVLHRQSDETFFWKEIPRGEAFQDRRLNFSKRGDVLDKNAVDRLGALTVPKTGFGYYVPPLGGGEDALVNMLPVKLPTEVFVATTSYNRKQAAAILLEDDEPARFDWVIKGDTFWSFNDPRTSVCRLVVDLDQVEAIDVESLAFHEDVDERNNFSYLLKQALAHQVHQELSWDKEKKLYYFRAKARNTARTFKYDSAKKATEADVVNVVRNKAQKDRVEFVRHHAFVPRFESFDDEWFLVLEPTYYFTFDGFNAHTHPDALLSGKKRLDKSASLRGQVIMWHRFLASLEPKSDDLFAAASGEPWLSFGPPPTIELPTKVPEDVWGTPKKDDTEQELDLLSWP
;
A
#
# COMPACT_ATOMS: atom_id res chain seq x y z
N MET A 1 -33.37 22.86 -54.74
CA MET A 1 -33.42 22.44 -53.33
C MET A 1 -32.19 22.98 -52.63
N ALA A 2 -32.35 23.84 -51.61
CA ALA A 2 -31.24 24.32 -50.81
C ALA A 2 -30.72 23.17 -49.93
N LYS A 3 -29.41 22.92 -49.96
CA LYS A 3 -28.76 21.95 -49.08
C LYS A 3 -28.60 22.61 -47.71
N ASN A 4 -29.50 22.29 -46.77
CA ASN A 4 -29.43 22.82 -45.41
C ASN A 4 -28.75 21.80 -44.50
N VAL A 5 -27.73 22.25 -43.76
CA VAL A 5 -27.12 21.47 -42.66
C VAL A 5 -28.02 21.60 -41.44
N THR A 6 -28.33 20.48 -40.80
CA THR A 6 -29.18 20.46 -39.58
C THR A 6 -28.36 20.75 -38.33
N GLN A 7 -28.97 21.36 -37.31
CA GLN A 7 -28.31 21.61 -36.02
C GLN A 7 -27.77 20.32 -35.38
N ASN A 8 -28.47 19.20 -35.56
CA ASN A 8 -28.02 17.89 -35.07
C ASN A 8 -26.74 17.40 -35.77
N GLN A 9 -26.57 17.70 -37.06
CA GLN A 9 -25.33 17.38 -37.78
C GLN A 9 -24.16 18.22 -37.27
N ILE A 10 -24.39 19.49 -36.95
CA ILE A 10 -23.36 20.37 -36.38
C ILE A 10 -22.96 19.88 -34.98
N VAL A 11 -23.93 19.56 -34.11
CA VAL A 11 -23.66 19.07 -32.75
C VAL A 11 -22.92 17.72 -32.77
N GLY A 12 -23.26 16.83 -33.69
CA GLY A 12 -22.54 15.57 -33.89
C GLY A 12 -21.08 15.78 -34.29
N GLU A 13 -20.83 16.61 -35.30
CA GLU A 13 -19.47 16.92 -35.78
C GLU A 13 -18.61 17.59 -34.69
N ILE A 14 -19.18 18.52 -33.92
CA ILE A 14 -18.51 19.12 -32.75
C ILE A 14 -18.14 18.04 -31.74
N GLY A 15 -19.08 17.12 -31.47
CA GLY A 15 -18.88 15.98 -30.61
C GLY A 15 -17.70 15.11 -31.00
N GLU A 16 -17.68 14.64 -32.25
CA GLU A 16 -16.62 13.79 -32.80
C GLU A 16 -15.27 14.51 -32.80
N THR A 17 -15.24 15.80 -33.17
CA THR A 17 -14.01 16.61 -33.15
C THR A 17 -13.46 16.77 -31.74
N ALA A 18 -14.34 17.01 -30.77
CA ALA A 18 -13.97 17.17 -29.37
C ALA A 18 -13.46 15.84 -28.78
N ALA A 19 -14.12 14.72 -29.10
CA ALA A 19 -13.68 13.38 -28.73
C ALA A 19 -12.31 13.04 -29.35
N LYS A 20 -12.10 13.35 -30.64
CA LYS A 20 -10.81 13.19 -31.30
C LYS A 20 -9.69 13.91 -30.56
N LEU A 21 -9.91 15.19 -30.21
CA LEU A 21 -8.93 15.95 -29.44
C LEU A 21 -8.65 15.29 -28.09
N GLN A 22 -9.68 14.77 -27.42
CA GLN A 22 -9.52 14.12 -26.12
C GLN A 22 -8.72 12.81 -26.22
N PHE A 23 -8.99 11.96 -27.22
CA PHE A 23 -8.20 10.74 -27.45
C PHE A 23 -6.74 11.05 -27.77
N LEU A 24 -6.47 12.07 -28.59
CA LEU A 24 -5.10 12.51 -28.87
C LEU A 24 -4.40 13.03 -27.60
N LYS A 25 -5.09 13.77 -26.73
CA LYS A 25 -4.53 14.26 -25.44
C LYS A 25 -4.16 13.14 -24.47
N ILE A 26 -4.87 12.02 -24.52
CA ILE A 26 -4.56 10.83 -23.70
C ILE A 26 -3.61 9.85 -24.39
N GLY A 27 -3.14 10.18 -25.61
CA GLY A 27 -2.08 9.45 -26.31
C GLY A 27 -2.57 8.37 -27.27
N PHE A 28 -3.87 8.28 -27.56
CA PHE A 28 -4.41 7.29 -28.50
C PHE A 28 -4.63 7.87 -29.89
N GLN A 29 -4.45 7.04 -30.93
CA GLN A 29 -4.80 7.42 -32.29
C GLN A 29 -6.31 7.33 -32.49
N PHE A 30 -6.89 8.28 -33.22
CA PHE A 30 -8.33 8.36 -33.48
C PHE A 30 -8.59 8.46 -34.99
N ASP A 31 -9.18 7.41 -35.54
CA ASP A 31 -9.52 7.28 -36.95
C ASP A 31 -11.04 7.45 -37.14
N PRO A 32 -11.50 8.62 -37.63
CA PRO A 32 -12.93 8.88 -37.82
C PRO A 32 -13.48 8.01 -38.95
N ARG A 33 -14.69 7.48 -38.77
CA ARG A 33 -15.39 6.67 -39.77
C ARG A 33 -16.41 7.52 -40.52
N SER A 34 -16.65 7.15 -41.78
CA SER A 34 -17.55 7.93 -42.64
C SER A 34 -19.01 7.79 -42.22
N ARG A 35 -19.84 8.81 -42.48
CA ARG A 35 -21.28 8.88 -42.12
C ARG A 35 -22.18 7.77 -42.70
N LEU A 36 -21.63 6.87 -43.51
CA LEU A 36 -22.33 5.71 -44.07
C LEU A 36 -22.28 4.49 -43.13
N GLU A 37 -21.52 4.56 -42.03
CA GLU A 37 -21.38 3.47 -41.07
C GLU A 37 -22.43 3.57 -39.96
N ALA A 38 -23.18 2.48 -39.76
CA ALA A 38 -24.30 2.42 -38.83
C ALA A 38 -23.80 2.39 -37.38
N GLY A 39 -23.76 3.55 -36.70
CA GLY A 39 -23.64 3.62 -35.24
C GLY A 39 -22.25 3.32 -34.65
N ILE A 40 -21.17 3.57 -35.40
CA ILE A 40 -19.80 3.69 -34.88
C ILE A 40 -19.18 4.92 -35.53
N ASP A 41 -18.71 5.87 -34.73
CA ASP A 41 -18.21 7.15 -35.24
C ASP A 41 -16.69 7.10 -35.48
N ALA A 42 -15.95 6.26 -34.74
CA ALA A 42 -14.50 6.15 -34.88
C ALA A 42 -13.95 4.80 -34.43
N ILE A 43 -12.74 4.50 -34.92
CA ILE A 43 -11.86 3.47 -34.34
C ILE A 43 -10.72 4.17 -33.63
N VAL A 44 -10.40 3.72 -32.43
CA VAL A 44 -9.29 4.21 -31.63
C VAL A 44 -8.27 3.11 -31.47
N GLU A 45 -7.01 3.41 -31.76
CA GLU A 45 -5.90 2.49 -31.58
C GLU A 45 -5.12 2.84 -30.30
N VAL A 46 -4.89 1.81 -29.47
CA VAL A 46 -4.10 1.90 -28.26
C VAL A 46 -2.63 2.04 -28.62
N MET A 47 -1.97 3.02 -28.02
CA MET A 47 -0.56 3.35 -28.27
C MET A 47 0.26 3.15 -26.99
N ASP A 48 1.50 2.68 -27.13
CA ASP A 48 2.51 2.59 -26.07
C ASP A 48 3.69 3.50 -26.42
N HIS A 49 3.89 4.60 -25.67
CA HIS A 49 4.95 5.58 -25.93
C HIS A 49 5.05 6.03 -27.41
N GLY A 50 3.89 6.25 -28.05
CA GLY A 50 3.79 6.64 -29.46
C GLY A 50 3.91 5.49 -30.47
N LYS A 51 4.05 4.23 -30.02
CA LYS A 51 4.03 3.04 -30.87
C LYS A 51 2.63 2.43 -30.93
N PRO A 52 2.05 2.19 -32.11
CA PRO A 52 0.77 1.52 -32.24
C PRO A 52 0.86 0.05 -31.82
N LEU A 53 -0.12 -0.42 -31.04
CA LEU A 53 -0.16 -1.80 -30.55
C LEU A 53 -1.04 -2.74 -31.40
N ALA A 54 -1.63 -2.26 -32.50
CA ALA A 54 -2.64 -2.99 -33.27
C ALA A 54 -3.85 -3.46 -32.43
N LYS A 55 -4.15 -2.69 -31.37
CA LYS A 55 -5.24 -2.94 -30.43
C LYS A 55 -6.29 -1.86 -30.60
N MET A 56 -7.43 -2.24 -31.17
CA MET A 56 -8.46 -1.31 -31.62
C MET A 56 -9.70 -1.34 -30.73
N ILE A 57 -10.30 -0.18 -30.51
CA ILE A 57 -11.55 0.05 -29.78
C ILE A 57 -12.50 0.80 -30.71
N ALA A 58 -13.72 0.31 -30.87
CA ALA A 58 -14.75 1.02 -31.60
C ALA A 58 -15.46 2.03 -30.67
N VAL A 59 -15.66 3.25 -31.16
CA VAL A 59 -16.16 4.37 -30.36
C VAL A 59 -17.43 4.94 -30.98
N GLN A 60 -18.47 5.06 -30.16
CA GLN A 60 -19.63 5.90 -30.44
C GLN A 60 -19.59 7.14 -29.55
N VAL A 61 -19.63 8.32 -30.16
CA VAL A 61 -19.75 9.61 -29.49
C VAL A 61 -21.22 10.03 -29.45
N LYS A 62 -21.66 10.53 -28.30
CA LYS A 62 -22.96 11.20 -28.15
C LYS A 62 -22.73 12.53 -27.47
N THR A 63 -23.29 13.59 -28.05
CA THR A 63 -23.05 14.96 -27.59
C THR A 63 -24.34 15.65 -27.21
N THR A 64 -24.32 16.34 -26.07
CA THR A 64 -25.37 17.25 -25.63
C THR A 64 -24.79 18.64 -25.43
N ALA A 65 -25.50 19.68 -25.86
CA ALA A 65 -25.06 21.07 -25.71
C ALA A 65 -25.09 21.51 -24.23
N GLU A 66 -26.21 21.23 -23.56
CA GLU A 66 -26.48 21.58 -22.17
C GLU A 66 -27.47 20.56 -21.56
N GLY A 67 -27.79 20.73 -20.27
CA GLY A 67 -28.79 19.91 -19.56
C GLY A 67 -28.20 18.79 -18.70
N ARG A 68 -29.05 18.24 -17.82
CA ARG A 68 -28.70 17.13 -16.93
C ARG A 68 -29.04 15.79 -17.57
N TYR A 69 -28.17 14.80 -17.36
CA TYR A 69 -28.47 13.43 -17.67
C TYR A 69 -29.58 12.90 -16.73
N PRO A 70 -30.34 11.88 -17.18
CA PRO A 70 -31.30 11.20 -16.32
C PRO A 70 -30.67 10.72 -15.00
N GLY A 71 -31.34 11.02 -13.89
CA GLY A 71 -30.89 10.63 -12.55
C GLY A 71 -29.54 11.20 -12.14
N GLU A 72 -29.13 12.34 -12.70
CA GLU A 72 -27.84 12.96 -12.38
C GLU A 72 -27.82 13.62 -11.00
N ASP A 73 -26.85 13.23 -10.19
CA ASP A 73 -26.52 13.81 -8.90
C ASP A 73 -25.03 14.20 -8.82
N ALA A 74 -24.52 14.41 -7.60
CA ALA A 74 -23.11 14.75 -7.38
C ALA A 74 -22.14 13.59 -7.70
N ASN A 75 -22.60 12.34 -7.63
CA ASN A 75 -21.78 11.14 -7.76
C ASN A 75 -21.84 10.52 -9.16
N GLY A 76 -22.99 10.61 -9.83
CA GLY A 76 -23.21 9.90 -11.08
C GLY A 76 -24.49 10.28 -11.81
N PHE A 77 -24.79 9.51 -12.86
CA PHE A 77 -26.01 9.60 -13.66
C PHE A 77 -26.24 8.30 -14.43
N HIS A 78 -27.33 8.19 -15.18
CA HIS A 78 -27.54 7.06 -16.09
C HIS A 78 -27.83 7.50 -17.52
N TYR A 79 -27.43 6.65 -18.47
CA TYR A 79 -27.68 6.82 -19.90
C TYR A 79 -28.41 5.60 -20.45
N LEU A 80 -29.48 5.84 -21.20
CA LEU A 80 -30.30 4.78 -21.79
C LEU A 80 -29.87 4.53 -23.24
N LEU A 81 -29.39 3.32 -23.51
CA LEU A 81 -29.02 2.89 -24.85
C LEU A 81 -30.25 2.62 -25.72
N LYS A 82 -30.16 2.97 -27.00
CA LYS A 82 -31.16 2.57 -28.00
C LYS A 82 -31.07 1.06 -28.24
N LYS A 83 -32.22 0.44 -28.48
CA LYS A 83 -32.30 -1.03 -28.64
C LYS A 83 -31.59 -1.48 -29.91
N GLU A 84 -31.70 -0.69 -30.96
CA GLU A 84 -31.16 -0.93 -32.29
C GLU A 84 -29.62 -0.84 -32.27
N ASP A 85 -29.10 0.23 -31.66
CA ASP A 85 -27.65 0.43 -31.46
C ASP A 85 -27.03 -0.73 -30.67
N LEU A 86 -27.66 -1.13 -29.56
CA LEU A 86 -27.17 -2.24 -28.73
C LEU A 86 -27.18 -3.57 -29.48
N ALA A 87 -28.21 -3.83 -30.30
CA ALA A 87 -28.29 -5.04 -31.10
C ALA A 87 -27.18 -5.11 -32.15
N TYR A 88 -26.86 -3.98 -32.78
CA TYR A 88 -25.75 -3.87 -33.74
C TYR A 88 -24.39 -4.07 -33.05
N TRP A 89 -24.15 -3.41 -31.92
CA TRP A 89 -22.88 -3.46 -31.19
C TRP A 89 -22.53 -4.86 -30.65
N ARG A 90 -23.53 -5.67 -30.30
CA ARG A 90 -23.31 -7.04 -29.79
C ARG A 90 -22.60 -7.96 -30.78
N GLY A 91 -22.70 -7.69 -32.08
CA GLY A 91 -22.03 -8.47 -33.14
C GLY A 91 -20.57 -8.07 -33.40
N SER A 92 -20.06 -7.03 -32.75
CA SER A 92 -18.72 -6.50 -33.01
C SER A 92 -17.61 -7.40 -32.46
N ASN A 93 -16.56 -7.58 -33.26
CA ASN A 93 -15.31 -8.22 -32.84
C ASN A 93 -14.43 -7.29 -31.98
N LEU A 94 -14.56 -5.97 -32.16
CA LEU A 94 -13.84 -4.96 -31.37
C LEU A 94 -14.59 -4.59 -30.09
N PRO A 95 -13.89 -4.28 -28.98
CA PRO A 95 -14.54 -3.72 -27.80
C PRO A 95 -15.19 -2.39 -28.21
N ILE A 96 -16.43 -2.18 -27.77
CA ILE A 96 -17.17 -0.96 -28.08
C ILE A 96 -17.27 -0.13 -26.81
N ILE A 97 -16.96 1.16 -26.93
CA ILE A 97 -17.23 2.13 -25.88
C ILE A 97 -18.20 3.20 -26.39
N ILE A 98 -19.00 3.73 -25.48
CA ILE A 98 -19.74 4.97 -25.69
C ILE A 98 -19.02 6.11 -24.98
N VAL A 99 -18.87 7.24 -25.65
CA VAL A 99 -18.31 8.49 -25.12
C VAL A 99 -19.41 9.55 -25.11
N LEU A 100 -19.73 10.05 -23.92
CA LEU A 100 -20.70 11.11 -23.71
C LEU A 100 -19.94 12.43 -23.53
N HIS A 101 -20.12 13.35 -24.47
CA HIS A 101 -19.56 14.69 -24.41
C HIS A 101 -20.65 15.70 -24.06
N ARG A 102 -20.42 16.51 -23.02
CA ARG A 102 -21.28 17.65 -22.68
C ARG A 102 -20.52 18.94 -22.98
N GLN A 103 -21.08 19.78 -23.85
CA GLN A 103 -20.39 20.98 -24.31
C GLN A 103 -20.33 22.07 -23.23
N SER A 104 -21.40 22.23 -22.43
CA SER A 104 -21.50 23.31 -21.43
C SER A 104 -20.40 23.31 -20.36
N ASP A 105 -19.83 22.14 -20.05
CA ASP A 105 -18.76 21.97 -19.07
C ASP A 105 -17.53 21.22 -19.62
N GLU A 106 -17.51 20.99 -20.93
CA GLU A 106 -16.46 20.25 -21.66
C GLU A 106 -16.10 18.88 -21.04
N THR A 107 -17.08 18.23 -20.41
CA THR A 107 -16.85 16.92 -19.77
C THR A 107 -17.00 15.76 -20.77
N PHE A 108 -16.15 14.75 -20.60
CA PHE A 108 -16.19 13.49 -21.33
C PHE A 108 -16.33 12.32 -20.36
N PHE A 109 -17.40 11.55 -20.51
CA PHE A 109 -17.60 10.29 -19.78
C PHE A 109 -17.58 9.12 -20.74
N TRP A 110 -17.04 7.97 -20.33
CA TRP A 110 -16.98 6.78 -21.18
C TRP A 110 -17.35 5.49 -20.45
N LYS A 111 -17.90 4.53 -21.19
CA LYS A 111 -18.09 3.15 -20.71
C LYS A 111 -17.97 2.13 -21.83
N GLU A 112 -17.44 0.95 -21.48
CA GLU A 112 -17.56 -0.26 -22.29
C GLU A 112 -19.03 -0.66 -22.40
N ILE A 113 -19.44 -1.03 -23.61
CA ILE A 113 -20.71 -1.69 -23.87
C ILE A 113 -20.55 -3.17 -23.51
N PRO A 114 -21.24 -3.69 -22.48
CA PRO A 114 -21.06 -5.06 -22.04
C PRO A 114 -21.38 -6.07 -23.14
N ARG A 115 -20.53 -7.09 -23.27
CA ARG A 115 -20.71 -8.20 -24.21
C ARG A 115 -21.51 -9.34 -23.57
N GLY A 116 -22.30 -10.05 -24.38
CA GLY A 116 -23.03 -11.25 -23.98
C GLY A 116 -24.52 -11.04 -23.67
N GLU A 117 -25.25 -12.15 -23.57
CA GLU A 117 -26.72 -12.17 -23.44
C GLU A 117 -27.24 -11.71 -22.06
N ALA A 118 -26.37 -11.66 -21.04
CA ALA A 118 -26.73 -11.32 -19.68
C ALA A 118 -27.04 -9.82 -19.46
N PHE A 119 -26.52 -8.93 -20.30
CA PHE A 119 -26.82 -7.49 -20.21
C PHE A 119 -28.12 -7.17 -20.96
N GLN A 120 -29.25 -7.44 -20.31
CA GLN A 120 -30.58 -7.07 -20.82
C GLN A 120 -31.02 -5.67 -20.41
N ASP A 121 -30.39 -5.10 -19.39
CA ASP A 121 -30.60 -3.71 -19.01
C ASP A 121 -30.00 -2.80 -20.09
N ARG A 122 -30.76 -1.81 -20.56
CA ARG A 122 -30.27 -0.82 -21.54
C ARG A 122 -29.66 0.39 -20.83
N ARG A 123 -29.67 0.41 -19.49
CA ARG A 123 -29.19 1.51 -18.67
C ARG A 123 -27.72 1.32 -18.32
N LEU A 124 -26.90 2.28 -18.73
CA LEU A 124 -25.52 2.41 -18.26
C LEU A 124 -25.48 3.45 -17.14
N ASN A 125 -24.97 3.06 -15.97
CA ASN A 125 -24.73 4.00 -14.87
C ASN A 125 -23.30 4.53 -14.97
N PHE A 126 -23.11 5.84 -14.88
CA PHE A 126 -21.82 6.51 -14.94
C PHE A 126 -21.45 7.12 -13.59
N SER A 127 -20.20 6.96 -13.18
CA SER A 127 -19.57 7.69 -12.08
C SER A 127 -18.88 8.94 -12.61
N LYS A 128 -19.21 10.11 -12.06
CA LYS A 128 -18.55 11.37 -12.41
C LYS A 128 -17.08 11.42 -12.01
N ARG A 129 -16.65 10.51 -11.13
CA ARG A 129 -15.25 10.38 -10.68
C ARG A 129 -14.52 9.26 -11.42
N GLY A 130 -15.18 8.12 -11.60
CA GLY A 130 -14.56 6.92 -12.16
C GLY A 130 -14.61 6.83 -13.68
N ASP A 131 -15.65 7.35 -14.32
CA ASP A 131 -15.91 7.11 -15.74
C ASP A 131 -15.55 8.32 -16.63
N VAL A 132 -14.64 9.17 -16.15
CA VAL A 132 -14.11 10.31 -16.93
C VAL A 132 -13.12 9.80 -17.97
N LEU A 133 -13.21 10.32 -19.20
CA LEU A 133 -12.25 10.03 -20.27
C LEU A 133 -11.07 10.99 -20.16
N ASP A 134 -10.08 10.63 -19.35
CA ASP A 134 -8.87 11.41 -19.13
C ASP A 134 -7.62 10.51 -19.13
N LYS A 135 -6.46 11.06 -18.73
CA LYS A 135 -5.20 10.31 -18.64
C LYS A 135 -5.28 9.11 -17.67
N ASN A 136 -6.19 9.10 -16.70
CA ASN A 136 -6.40 7.99 -15.78
C ASN A 136 -7.25 6.85 -16.39
N ALA A 137 -7.82 7.06 -17.59
CA ALA A 137 -8.60 6.04 -18.29
C ALA A 137 -7.76 5.15 -19.22
N VAL A 138 -6.52 5.54 -19.53
CA VAL A 138 -5.69 4.92 -20.58
C VAL A 138 -5.47 3.42 -20.34
N ASP A 139 -5.09 3.04 -19.12
CA ASP A 139 -4.88 1.62 -18.79
C ASP A 139 -6.19 0.81 -18.85
N ARG A 140 -7.31 1.40 -18.38
CA ARG A 140 -8.63 0.77 -18.44
C ARG A 140 -9.13 0.58 -19.87
N LEU A 141 -8.86 1.53 -20.76
CA LEU A 141 -9.17 1.42 -22.18
C LEU A 141 -8.28 0.36 -22.84
N GLY A 142 -6.98 0.36 -22.57
CA GLY A 142 -6.04 -0.65 -23.06
C GLY A 142 -6.48 -2.08 -22.68
N ALA A 143 -6.92 -2.27 -21.45
CA ALA A 143 -7.40 -3.55 -20.93
C ALA A 143 -8.60 -4.13 -21.69
N LEU A 144 -9.44 -3.30 -22.32
CA LEU A 144 -10.57 -3.78 -23.13
C LEU A 144 -10.12 -4.62 -24.34
N THR A 145 -8.89 -4.41 -24.79
CA THR A 145 -8.32 -5.05 -25.98
C THR A 145 -7.57 -6.35 -25.66
N VAL A 146 -7.46 -6.69 -24.36
CA VAL A 146 -6.87 -7.93 -23.88
C VAL A 146 -7.94 -9.03 -23.90
N PRO A 147 -7.74 -10.14 -24.64
CA PRO A 147 -8.64 -11.27 -24.60
C PRO A 147 -8.77 -11.83 -23.17
N LYS A 148 -9.98 -11.81 -22.60
CA LYS A 148 -10.27 -12.38 -21.27
C LYS A 148 -10.23 -13.93 -21.27
N THR A 149 -10.24 -14.53 -22.45
CA THR A 149 -10.17 -15.98 -22.68
C THR A 149 -9.01 -16.30 -23.61
N GLY A 150 -7.93 -16.86 -23.09
CA GLY A 150 -6.73 -17.23 -23.86
C GLY A 150 -5.44 -17.14 -23.03
N PHE A 151 -4.33 -17.62 -23.58
CA PHE A 151 -3.02 -17.52 -22.94
C PHE A 151 -2.43 -16.10 -23.07
N GLY A 152 -1.97 -15.53 -21.95
CA GLY A 152 -0.80 -14.64 -21.87
C GLY A 152 -0.80 -13.29 -22.59
N TYR A 153 -1.92 -12.79 -23.10
CA TYR A 153 -1.94 -11.45 -23.69
C TYR A 153 -1.96 -10.37 -22.59
N TYR A 154 -1.01 -9.45 -22.65
CA TYR A 154 -0.86 -8.35 -21.71
C TYR A 154 -0.63 -7.04 -22.48
N VAL A 155 -1.20 -5.95 -21.97
CA VAL A 155 -0.91 -4.58 -22.42
C VAL A 155 -0.04 -3.93 -21.35
N PRO A 156 1.17 -3.43 -21.69
CA PRO A 156 2.02 -2.75 -20.72
C PRO A 156 1.28 -1.58 -20.09
N PRO A 157 1.65 -1.13 -18.89
CA PRO A 157 1.00 0.04 -18.32
C PRO A 157 1.31 1.23 -19.23
N LEU A 158 0.24 1.88 -19.68
CA LEU A 158 0.26 2.97 -20.65
C LEU A 158 0.18 4.33 -19.94
N GLY A 159 -0.19 4.34 -18.67
CA GLY A 159 -0.09 5.50 -17.79
C GLY A 159 1.37 5.95 -17.59
N GLY A 160 1.54 7.17 -17.03
CA GLY A 160 2.85 7.70 -16.68
C GLY A 160 3.51 6.99 -15.49
N GLY A 161 4.65 7.52 -15.04
CA GLY A 161 5.37 7.04 -13.86
C GLY A 161 4.65 7.26 -12.52
N GLU A 162 5.19 6.68 -11.45
CA GLU A 162 4.70 6.85 -10.08
C GLU A 162 5.82 6.95 -9.05
N ASP A 163 5.53 7.62 -7.93
CA ASP A 163 6.40 7.65 -6.75
C ASP A 163 6.21 6.37 -5.92
N ALA A 164 7.27 5.57 -5.79
CA ALA A 164 7.29 4.39 -4.94
C ALA A 164 7.99 4.68 -3.60
N LEU A 165 7.34 4.29 -2.50
CA LEU A 165 7.98 4.28 -1.19
C LEU A 165 8.81 3.00 -1.03
N VAL A 166 10.04 3.15 -0.60
CA VAL A 166 10.90 2.04 -0.22
C VAL A 166 10.65 1.69 1.25
N ASN A 167 10.58 0.40 1.57
CA ASN A 167 10.31 -0.10 2.92
C ASN A 167 11.56 -0.10 3.83
N MET A 168 12.34 0.97 3.76
CA MET A 168 13.59 1.16 4.49
C MET A 168 13.53 2.48 5.25
N LEU A 169 13.80 2.46 6.55
CA LEU A 169 13.83 3.65 7.38
C LEU A 169 15.28 3.98 7.72
N PRO A 170 15.81 5.14 7.31
CA PRO A 170 17.16 5.57 7.70
C PRO A 170 17.28 5.60 9.23
N VAL A 171 18.33 5.01 9.78
CA VAL A 171 18.58 4.96 11.21
C VAL A 171 19.50 6.10 11.59
N LYS A 172 19.05 6.96 12.50
CA LYS A 172 19.93 7.92 13.16
C LYS A 172 20.55 7.25 14.37
N LEU A 173 21.84 6.95 14.26
CA LEU A 173 22.61 6.28 15.31
C LEU A 173 22.89 7.23 16.49
N PRO A 174 22.96 6.71 17.74
CA PRO A 174 23.57 7.41 18.86
C PRO A 174 25.04 7.72 18.57
N THR A 175 25.62 8.70 19.25
CA THR A 175 27.02 9.13 19.00
C THR A 175 28.06 8.13 19.49
N GLU A 176 27.76 7.41 20.57
CA GLU A 176 28.72 6.54 21.26
C GLU A 176 28.10 5.18 21.58
N VAL A 177 28.96 4.17 21.66
CA VAL A 177 28.67 2.84 22.18
C VAL A 177 29.58 2.62 23.38
N PHE A 178 29.01 2.22 24.51
CA PHE A 178 29.76 1.81 25.68
C PHE A 178 30.22 0.36 25.52
N VAL A 179 31.52 0.17 25.63
CA VAL A 179 32.19 -1.14 25.57
C VAL A 179 32.84 -1.42 26.91
N ALA A 180 32.68 -2.64 27.42
CA ALA A 180 33.27 -3.07 28.68
C ALA A 180 33.59 -4.56 28.68
N THR A 181 34.56 -4.97 29.49
CA THR A 181 34.84 -6.40 29.70
C THR A 181 33.79 -7.03 30.61
N THR A 182 33.45 -8.29 30.34
CA THR A 182 32.53 -9.09 31.16
C THR A 182 33.03 -10.53 31.28
N SER A 183 32.91 -11.08 32.49
CA SER A 183 33.17 -12.51 32.74
C SER A 183 31.94 -13.39 32.48
N TYR A 184 30.81 -12.80 32.08
CA TYR A 184 29.55 -13.49 31.93
C TYR A 184 29.24 -13.72 30.46
N ASN A 185 28.76 -14.92 30.14
CA ASN A 185 28.06 -15.09 28.88
C ASN A 185 26.67 -14.45 28.96
N ARG A 186 26.03 -14.27 27.81
CA ARG A 186 24.71 -13.66 27.71
C ARG A 186 23.63 -14.28 28.61
N LYS A 187 23.59 -15.60 28.76
CA LYS A 187 22.56 -16.25 29.60
C LYS A 187 22.79 -15.98 31.08
N GLN A 188 24.05 -15.99 31.51
CA GLN A 188 24.43 -15.67 32.89
C GLN A 188 24.13 -14.21 33.21
N ALA A 189 24.54 -13.29 32.34
CA ALA A 189 24.24 -11.86 32.50
C ALA A 189 22.72 -11.63 32.57
N ALA A 190 21.94 -12.20 31.67
CA ALA A 190 20.48 -12.07 31.71
C ALA A 190 19.84 -12.63 32.99
N ALA A 191 20.36 -13.73 33.54
CA ALA A 191 19.87 -14.27 34.81
C ALA A 191 20.15 -13.32 35.98
N ILE A 192 21.38 -12.80 36.07
CA ILE A 192 21.78 -11.81 37.09
C ILE A 192 20.88 -10.58 37.04
N LEU A 193 20.63 -10.04 35.85
CA LEU A 193 19.78 -8.85 35.69
C LEU A 193 18.29 -9.10 36.01
N LEU A 194 17.82 -10.34 35.93
CA LEU A 194 16.44 -10.71 36.27
C LEU A 194 16.23 -10.97 37.77
N GLU A 195 17.31 -11.27 38.51
CA GLU A 195 17.28 -11.53 39.95
C GLU A 195 17.36 -10.25 40.79
N ASP A 196 17.75 -9.12 40.18
CA ASP A 196 17.83 -7.83 40.84
C ASP A 196 16.46 -7.15 40.98
N ASP A 197 16.32 -6.26 41.96
CA ASP A 197 15.09 -5.50 42.21
C ASP A 197 14.88 -4.35 41.20
N GLU A 198 15.95 -3.87 40.57
CA GLU A 198 15.85 -2.88 39.49
C GLU A 198 15.26 -3.48 38.20
N PRO A 199 14.49 -2.70 37.41
CA PRO A 199 13.97 -3.17 36.14
C PRO A 199 15.07 -3.69 35.20
N ALA A 200 14.98 -4.98 34.86
CA ALA A 200 15.94 -5.63 33.97
C ALA A 200 16.02 -4.94 32.60
N ARG A 201 17.26 -4.75 32.11
CA ARG A 201 17.58 -4.09 30.84
C ARG A 201 18.32 -5.06 29.91
N PHE A 202 17.95 -5.11 28.63
CA PHE A 202 18.41 -6.12 27.67
C PHE A 202 18.83 -5.57 26.30
N ASP A 203 18.97 -4.26 26.14
CA ASP A 203 19.47 -3.56 24.94
C ASP A 203 21.00 -3.59 24.82
N TRP A 204 21.59 -4.76 25.05
CA TRP A 204 23.03 -4.96 25.02
C TRP A 204 23.39 -6.28 24.32
N VAL A 205 24.64 -6.41 23.91
CA VAL A 205 25.19 -7.62 23.31
C VAL A 205 26.48 -8.02 24.01
N ILE A 206 26.73 -9.33 24.09
CA ILE A 206 28.01 -9.88 24.57
C ILE A 206 28.58 -10.75 23.46
N LYS A 207 29.80 -10.41 23.02
CA LYS A 207 30.59 -11.18 22.05
C LYS A 207 31.93 -11.52 22.71
N GLY A 208 32.18 -12.81 22.93
CA GLY A 208 33.34 -13.24 23.71
C GLY A 208 33.21 -12.75 25.16
N ASP A 209 34.21 -11.99 25.61
CA ASP A 209 34.31 -11.33 26.91
C ASP A 209 33.96 -9.84 26.84
N THR A 210 33.43 -9.36 25.71
CA THR A 210 33.16 -7.94 25.48
C THR A 210 31.66 -7.67 25.47
N PHE A 211 31.22 -6.70 26.29
CA PHE A 211 29.86 -6.18 26.40
C PHE A 211 29.72 -4.88 25.63
N TRP A 212 28.71 -4.75 24.77
CA TRP A 212 28.38 -3.50 24.06
C TRP A 212 26.95 -3.05 24.38
N SER A 213 26.76 -1.74 24.58
CA SER A 213 25.46 -1.12 24.82
C SER A 213 25.48 0.34 24.37
N PHE A 214 24.38 0.86 23.85
CA PHE A 214 24.27 2.32 23.66
C PHE A 214 24.07 3.05 25.01
N ASN A 215 23.44 2.39 25.99
CA ASN A 215 23.27 2.92 27.35
C ASN A 215 24.51 2.69 28.20
N ASP A 216 24.93 3.73 28.93
CA ASP A 216 26.04 3.64 29.87
C ASP A 216 25.73 2.62 30.98
N PRO A 217 26.44 1.47 31.02
CA PRO A 217 26.14 0.41 31.99
C PRO A 217 26.34 0.87 33.43
N ARG A 218 27.15 1.91 33.68
CA ARG A 218 27.38 2.48 35.02
C ARG A 218 26.12 3.12 35.60
N THR A 219 25.18 3.52 34.75
CA THR A 219 23.95 4.23 35.12
C THR A 219 22.71 3.34 35.18
N SER A 220 22.85 2.05 34.85
CA SER A 220 21.74 1.10 34.81
C SER A 220 22.08 -0.18 35.58
N VAL A 221 21.12 -1.11 35.65
CA VAL A 221 21.31 -2.44 36.25
C VAL A 221 22.43 -3.25 35.57
N CYS A 222 22.82 -2.87 34.34
CA CYS A 222 23.92 -3.48 33.60
C CYS A 222 25.29 -3.38 34.32
N ARG A 223 25.46 -2.49 35.30
CA ARG A 223 26.66 -2.43 36.16
C ARG A 223 26.99 -3.75 36.86
N LEU A 224 26.00 -4.62 37.06
CA LEU A 224 26.16 -5.92 37.71
C LEU A 224 26.86 -6.96 36.81
N VAL A 225 26.91 -6.71 35.50
CA VAL A 225 27.37 -7.70 34.50
C VAL A 225 28.59 -7.24 33.71
N VAL A 226 29.24 -6.14 34.12
CA VAL A 226 30.45 -5.59 33.48
C VAL A 226 31.53 -5.26 34.50
N ASP A 227 32.78 -5.19 34.05
CA ASP A 227 33.88 -4.56 34.80
C ASP A 227 33.79 -3.03 34.67
N LEU A 228 33.43 -2.36 35.77
CA LEU A 228 33.18 -0.91 35.79
C LEU A 228 34.44 -0.08 35.54
N ASP A 229 35.62 -0.63 35.86
CA ASP A 229 36.91 0.06 35.64
C ASP A 229 37.34 0.02 34.16
N GLN A 230 36.68 -0.81 33.35
CA GLN A 230 36.98 -1.00 31.93
C GLN A 230 35.85 -0.53 31.00
N VAL A 231 34.99 0.38 31.48
CA VAL A 231 33.93 0.97 30.64
C VAL A 231 34.50 2.12 29.82
N GLU A 232 34.53 1.93 28.51
CA GLU A 232 34.96 2.93 27.53
C GLU A 232 33.79 3.37 26.65
N ALA A 233 33.71 4.67 26.37
CA ALA A 233 32.79 5.21 25.36
C ALA A 233 33.54 5.29 24.03
N ILE A 234 33.09 4.52 23.04
CA ILE A 234 33.70 4.45 21.72
C ILE A 234 32.78 5.14 20.72
N ASP A 235 33.36 5.87 19.79
CA ASP A 235 32.63 6.47 18.67
C ASP A 235 31.88 5.41 17.86
N VAL A 236 30.60 5.66 17.59
CA VAL A 236 29.69 4.69 16.96
C VAL A 236 30.18 4.25 15.58
N GLU A 237 30.79 5.16 14.81
CA GLU A 237 31.20 4.91 13.43
C GLU A 237 32.23 3.78 13.34
N SER A 238 33.12 3.70 14.33
CA SER A 238 34.16 2.66 14.42
C SER A 238 33.60 1.23 14.51
N LEU A 239 32.42 1.07 15.12
CA LEU A 239 31.74 -0.21 15.25
C LEU A 239 30.69 -0.41 14.15
N ALA A 240 29.99 0.65 13.77
CA ALA A 240 28.90 0.62 12.79
C ALA A 240 29.37 0.27 11.37
N PHE A 241 30.56 0.74 10.98
CA PHE A 241 31.09 0.58 9.61
C PHE A 241 32.40 -0.22 9.59
N HIS A 242 32.58 -1.10 10.58
CA HIS A 242 33.76 -1.95 10.67
C HIS A 242 33.97 -2.82 9.41
N GLU A 243 35.22 -3.04 8.98
CA GLU A 243 35.52 -3.80 7.75
C GLU A 243 35.14 -5.28 7.86
N ASP A 244 35.28 -5.85 9.05
CA ASP A 244 34.86 -7.23 9.37
C ASP A 244 33.33 -7.37 9.41
N VAL A 245 32.83 -8.32 8.62
CA VAL A 245 31.41 -8.71 8.54
C VAL A 245 30.88 -9.18 9.88
N ASP A 246 31.67 -9.89 10.69
CA ASP A 246 31.23 -10.42 11.98
C ASP A 246 31.05 -9.31 13.02
N GLU A 247 31.84 -8.24 12.94
CA GLU A 247 31.63 -7.04 13.76
C GLU A 247 30.38 -6.26 13.33
N ARG A 248 30.18 -6.08 12.02
CA ARG A 248 28.93 -5.46 11.51
C ARG A 248 27.69 -6.27 11.87
N ASN A 249 27.78 -7.60 11.86
CA ASN A 249 26.70 -8.49 12.31
C ASN A 249 26.42 -8.32 13.81
N ASN A 250 27.47 -8.16 14.63
CA ASN A 250 27.32 -7.90 16.06
C ASN A 250 26.67 -6.52 16.31
N PHE A 251 27.06 -5.50 15.54
CA PHE A 251 26.44 -4.17 15.59
C PHE A 251 24.96 -4.20 15.15
N SER A 252 24.64 -4.88 14.04
CA SER A 252 23.26 -5.14 13.62
C SER A 252 22.45 -5.84 14.73
N TYR A 253 23.10 -6.75 15.46
CA TYR A 253 22.49 -7.41 16.60
C TYR A 253 22.22 -6.47 17.77
N LEU A 254 23.13 -5.54 18.05
CA LEU A 254 22.96 -4.47 19.05
C LEU A 254 21.79 -3.55 18.69
N LEU A 255 21.70 -3.09 17.43
CA LEU A 255 20.55 -2.31 16.94
C LEU A 255 19.23 -3.06 17.15
N LYS A 256 19.22 -4.38 16.93
CA LYS A 256 18.04 -5.21 17.18
C LYS A 256 17.68 -5.28 18.67
N GLN A 257 18.66 -5.34 19.58
CA GLN A 257 18.38 -5.34 21.03
C GLN A 257 17.87 -3.96 21.49
N ALA A 258 18.44 -2.88 20.98
CA ALA A 258 17.96 -1.52 21.23
C ALA A 258 16.52 -1.32 20.74
N LEU A 259 16.21 -1.72 19.51
CA LEU A 259 14.83 -1.69 19.00
C LEU A 259 13.88 -2.53 19.87
N ALA A 260 14.30 -3.73 20.29
CA ALA A 260 13.50 -4.59 21.17
C ALA A 260 13.13 -3.88 22.47
N HIS A 261 14.09 -3.22 23.09
CA HIS A 261 13.88 -2.44 24.30
C HIS A 261 12.99 -1.22 24.04
N GLN A 262 13.14 -0.50 22.94
CA GLN A 262 12.29 0.66 22.63
C GLN A 262 10.81 0.29 22.43
N VAL A 263 10.52 -0.89 21.87
CA VAL A 263 9.14 -1.29 21.50
C VAL A 263 8.46 -2.24 22.49
N HIS A 264 9.15 -2.74 23.52
CA HIS A 264 8.68 -3.84 24.38
C HIS A 264 7.33 -3.61 25.08
N GLN A 265 7.00 -2.35 25.37
CA GLN A 265 5.73 -1.98 26.03
C GLN A 265 4.54 -2.17 25.08
N GLU A 266 4.76 -2.01 23.78
CA GLU A 266 3.69 -1.92 22.79
C GLU A 266 3.62 -3.13 21.85
N LEU A 267 4.77 -3.74 21.57
CA LEU A 267 4.91 -4.88 20.66
C LEU A 267 5.41 -6.13 21.40
N SER A 268 5.02 -7.29 20.90
CA SER A 268 5.57 -8.58 21.30
C SER A 268 6.44 -9.16 20.19
N TRP A 269 7.46 -9.92 20.58
CA TRP A 269 8.37 -10.62 19.66
C TRP A 269 7.97 -12.09 19.54
N ASP A 270 7.76 -12.56 18.31
CA ASP A 270 7.64 -13.98 18.00
C ASP A 270 9.00 -14.51 17.52
N LYS A 271 9.58 -15.45 18.28
CA LYS A 271 10.94 -15.96 18.04
C LYS A 271 11.03 -16.82 16.78
N GLU A 272 10.00 -17.61 16.49
CA GLU A 272 10.00 -18.56 15.38
C GLU A 272 9.86 -17.82 14.05
N LYS A 273 8.88 -16.91 13.97
CA LYS A 273 8.60 -16.09 12.79
C LYS A 273 9.50 -14.87 12.68
N LYS A 274 10.27 -14.57 13.73
CA LYS A 274 11.21 -13.44 13.81
C LYS A 274 10.56 -12.09 13.49
N LEU A 275 9.36 -11.86 14.04
CA LEU A 275 8.59 -10.64 13.81
C LEU A 275 8.18 -9.96 15.11
N TYR A 276 7.94 -8.65 15.02
CA TYR A 276 7.21 -7.91 16.04
C TYR A 276 5.74 -7.83 15.65
N TYR A 277 4.84 -7.89 16.62
CA TYR A 277 3.40 -7.69 16.42
C TYR A 277 2.79 -6.85 17.54
N PHE A 278 1.74 -6.09 17.22
CA PHE A 278 1.05 -5.28 18.22
C PHE A 278 0.40 -6.15 19.31
N ARG A 279 0.66 -5.79 20.58
CA ARG A 279 0.05 -6.47 21.73
C ARG A 279 -1.43 -6.13 21.83
N ALA A 280 -2.26 -7.15 22.03
CA ALA A 280 -3.63 -6.95 22.52
C ALA A 280 -3.58 -6.46 23.98
N LYS A 281 -4.42 -5.47 24.31
CA LYS A 281 -4.50 -4.94 25.68
C LYS A 281 -5.34 -5.83 26.61
N ALA A 282 -6.29 -6.56 26.05
CA ALA A 282 -7.16 -7.51 26.74
C ALA A 282 -7.66 -8.57 25.76
N ARG A 283 -8.15 -9.71 26.29
CA ARG A 283 -8.62 -10.82 25.45
C ARG A 283 -9.80 -10.38 24.59
N ASN A 284 -9.78 -10.75 23.32
CA ASN A 284 -10.84 -10.45 22.35
C ASN A 284 -11.17 -8.95 22.22
N THR A 285 -10.17 -8.09 22.42
CA THR A 285 -10.33 -6.63 22.34
C THR A 285 -9.55 -6.06 21.16
N ALA A 286 -10.24 -5.32 20.30
CA ALA A 286 -9.62 -4.61 19.21
C ALA A 286 -8.76 -3.44 19.72
N ARG A 287 -7.75 -3.07 18.94
CA ARG A 287 -6.85 -1.95 19.25
C ARG A 287 -6.64 -1.14 17.99
N THR A 288 -6.92 0.15 18.08
CA THR A 288 -6.72 1.11 16.99
C THR A 288 -5.54 2.02 17.32
N PHE A 289 -4.67 2.25 16.34
CA PHE A 289 -3.59 3.22 16.40
C PHE A 289 -3.95 4.42 15.51
N LYS A 290 -3.98 5.61 16.11
CA LYS A 290 -4.30 6.86 15.41
C LYS A 290 -3.01 7.61 15.11
N TYR A 291 -2.89 8.08 13.86
CA TYR A 291 -1.71 8.79 13.39
C TYR A 291 -2.07 9.75 12.25
N ASP A 292 -1.29 10.81 12.09
CA ASP A 292 -1.42 11.70 10.95
C ASP A 292 -0.71 11.08 9.74
N SER A 293 -1.49 10.66 8.73
CA SER A 293 -0.94 10.42 7.40
C SER A 293 -0.59 11.76 6.76
N ALA A 294 0.29 11.75 5.75
CA ALA A 294 0.87 12.95 5.14
C ALA A 294 -0.12 14.06 4.71
N LYS A 295 -1.44 13.79 4.67
CA LYS A 295 -2.48 14.79 4.34
C LYS A 295 -3.75 14.71 5.21
N LYS A 296 -3.94 13.70 6.08
CA LYS A 296 -5.17 13.51 6.90
C LYS A 296 -4.92 12.71 8.18
N ALA A 297 -5.61 13.07 9.26
CA ALA A 297 -5.78 12.20 10.43
C ALA A 297 -6.32 10.83 9.97
N THR A 298 -5.60 9.76 10.31
CA THR A 298 -5.87 8.39 9.87
C THR A 298 -5.82 7.45 11.07
N GLU A 299 -6.53 6.33 10.98
CA GLU A 299 -6.50 5.29 12.00
C GLU A 299 -6.32 3.92 11.37
N ALA A 300 -5.62 3.04 12.08
CA ALA A 300 -5.41 1.66 11.69
C ALA A 300 -5.79 0.72 12.84
N ASP A 301 -6.62 -0.28 12.57
CA ASP A 301 -6.95 -1.34 13.51
C ASP A 301 -5.78 -2.33 13.60
N VAL A 302 -4.79 -1.96 14.40
CA VAL A 302 -3.55 -2.70 14.61
C VAL A 302 -3.75 -4.05 15.30
N VAL A 303 -4.85 -4.19 16.06
CA VAL A 303 -5.37 -5.49 16.51
C VAL A 303 -6.86 -5.54 16.14
N ASN A 304 -7.24 -6.50 15.32
CA ASN A 304 -8.60 -6.69 14.83
C ASN A 304 -9.13 -8.06 15.31
N VAL A 305 -10.35 -8.07 15.86
CA VAL A 305 -11.03 -9.27 16.38
C VAL A 305 -12.10 -9.70 15.39
N VAL A 306 -11.88 -10.85 14.74
CA VAL A 306 -12.81 -11.38 13.73
C VAL A 306 -13.76 -12.39 14.38
N ARG A 307 -15.07 -12.16 14.23
CA ARG A 307 -16.15 -12.94 14.85
C ARG A 307 -16.93 -13.73 13.81
N ASN A 308 -17.43 -14.90 14.18
CA ASN A 308 -18.18 -15.78 13.29
C ASN A 308 -19.48 -15.10 12.77
N LYS A 309 -19.81 -15.31 11.48
CA LYS A 309 -21.03 -14.75 10.84
C LYS A 309 -22.33 -15.23 11.50
N ALA A 310 -22.40 -16.53 11.82
CA ALA A 310 -23.59 -17.18 12.39
C ALA A 310 -23.66 -17.04 13.92
N GLN A 311 -22.51 -17.06 14.61
CA GLN A 311 -22.42 -16.94 16.06
C GLN A 311 -21.56 -15.72 16.43
N LYS A 312 -22.16 -14.53 16.49
CA LYS A 312 -21.44 -13.26 16.71
C LYS A 312 -20.65 -13.19 18.02
N ASP A 313 -21.01 -14.00 19.03
CA ASP A 313 -20.28 -14.07 20.29
C ASP A 313 -18.99 -14.89 20.22
N ARG A 314 -18.87 -15.74 19.19
CA ARG A 314 -17.69 -16.56 18.96
C ARG A 314 -16.65 -15.79 18.15
N VAL A 315 -15.48 -15.61 18.75
CA VAL A 315 -14.27 -15.13 18.04
C VAL A 315 -13.69 -16.29 17.24
N GLU A 316 -13.42 -16.06 15.96
CA GLU A 316 -12.73 -17.03 15.09
C GLU A 316 -11.22 -16.88 15.26
N PHE A 317 -10.72 -15.66 15.15
CA PHE A 317 -9.33 -15.32 15.38
C PHE A 317 -9.17 -13.83 15.66
N VAL A 318 -8.00 -13.46 16.19
CA VAL A 318 -7.54 -12.08 16.34
C VAL A 318 -6.32 -11.89 15.45
N ARG A 319 -6.38 -10.88 14.58
CA ARG A 319 -5.29 -10.49 13.69
C ARG A 319 -4.54 -9.30 14.28
N HIS A 320 -3.22 -9.37 14.26
CA HIS A 320 -2.31 -8.32 14.69
C HIS A 320 -1.50 -7.85 13.49
N HIS A 321 -1.38 -6.54 13.31
CA HIS A 321 -0.34 -6.00 12.43
C HIS A 321 1.03 -6.38 13.00
N ALA A 322 1.90 -6.83 12.11
CA ALA A 322 3.25 -7.26 12.42
C ALA A 322 4.26 -6.73 11.40
N PHE A 323 5.54 -6.84 11.73
CA PHE A 323 6.61 -6.65 10.76
C PHE A 323 7.84 -7.49 11.10
N VAL A 324 8.58 -7.91 10.07
CA VAL A 324 9.91 -8.50 10.22
C VAL A 324 10.94 -7.37 10.16
N PRO A 325 11.70 -7.10 11.25
CA PRO A 325 12.79 -6.13 11.24
C PRO A 325 14.06 -6.74 10.65
N ARG A 326 14.76 -5.99 9.80
CA ARG A 326 16.17 -6.25 9.45
C ARG A 326 16.95 -4.94 9.47
N PHE A 327 18.12 -4.95 10.09
CA PHE A 327 19.06 -3.84 10.00
C PHE A 327 20.07 -4.16 8.92
N GLU A 328 20.16 -3.29 7.93
CA GLU A 328 21.08 -3.40 6.79
C GLU A 328 21.90 -2.13 6.70
N SER A 329 23.19 -2.27 6.37
CA SER A 329 24.08 -1.15 6.09
C SER A 329 24.26 -1.05 4.58
N PHE A 330 24.11 0.15 4.05
CA PHE A 330 24.36 0.49 2.65
C PHE A 330 25.27 1.71 2.61
N ASP A 331 26.45 1.55 2.02
CA ASP A 331 27.52 2.55 2.03
C ASP A 331 27.76 3.05 3.47
N ASP A 332 27.60 4.35 3.72
CA ASP A 332 27.85 5.00 5.00
C ASP A 332 26.56 5.22 5.82
N GLU A 333 25.50 4.46 5.54
CA GLU A 333 24.22 4.60 6.24
C GLU A 333 23.66 3.25 6.73
N TRP A 334 22.91 3.30 7.83
CA TRP A 334 22.17 2.16 8.36
C TRP A 334 20.67 2.36 8.14
N PHE A 335 19.98 1.27 7.81
CA PHE A 335 18.54 1.26 7.56
C PHE A 335 17.86 0.15 8.36
N LEU A 336 16.69 0.47 8.93
CA LEU A 336 15.72 -0.52 9.34
C LEU A 336 14.86 -0.87 8.13
N VAL A 337 15.12 -2.02 7.52
CA VAL A 337 14.22 -2.64 6.55
C VAL A 337 13.03 -3.21 7.32
N LEU A 338 11.85 -2.74 6.96
CA LEU A 338 10.61 -3.15 7.59
C LEU A 338 9.78 -3.94 6.57
N GLU A 339 9.53 -5.21 6.84
CA GLU A 339 8.65 -6.05 6.01
C GLU A 339 7.31 -6.23 6.70
N PRO A 340 6.24 -5.49 6.31
CA PRO A 340 4.94 -5.61 6.94
C PRO A 340 4.34 -7.01 6.76
N THR A 341 3.72 -7.52 7.82
CA THR A 341 3.06 -8.82 7.82
C THR A 341 1.96 -8.87 8.88
N TYR A 342 1.42 -10.05 9.15
CA TYR A 342 0.40 -10.26 10.15
C TYR A 342 0.72 -11.41 11.08
N TYR A 343 0.28 -11.29 12.33
CA TYR A 343 0.30 -12.36 13.31
C TYR A 343 -1.14 -12.71 13.71
N PHE A 344 -1.41 -13.98 13.96
CA PHE A 344 -2.75 -14.47 14.27
C PHE A 344 -2.75 -15.23 15.59
N THR A 345 -3.72 -14.90 16.43
CA THR A 345 -4.00 -15.54 17.72
C THR A 345 -5.47 -15.94 17.78
N PHE A 346 -5.84 -16.82 18.73
CA PHE A 346 -7.25 -17.14 18.96
C PHE A 346 -8.00 -16.02 19.69
N ASP A 347 -7.31 -15.31 20.59
CA ASP A 347 -7.94 -14.41 21.55
C ASP A 347 -7.15 -13.12 21.84
N GLY A 348 -6.09 -12.87 21.09
CA GLY A 348 -5.15 -11.77 21.32
C GLY A 348 -3.86 -12.18 22.03
N PHE A 349 -3.79 -13.39 22.60
CA PHE A 349 -2.66 -13.86 23.41
C PHE A 349 -2.14 -15.23 22.97
N ASN A 350 -3.04 -16.18 22.72
CA ASN A 350 -2.68 -17.55 22.37
C ASN A 350 -2.50 -17.67 20.85
N ALA A 351 -1.31 -18.05 20.40
CA ALA A 351 -1.00 -18.22 18.98
C ALA A 351 -2.01 -19.15 18.29
N HIS A 352 -2.43 -18.77 17.08
CA HIS A 352 -3.35 -19.58 16.29
C HIS A 352 -2.62 -20.82 15.75
N THR A 353 -3.24 -22.00 15.78
CA THR A 353 -2.59 -23.27 15.38
C THR A 353 -2.31 -23.38 13.88
N HIS A 354 -3.17 -22.82 13.04
CA HIS A 354 -3.03 -22.87 11.57
C HIS A 354 -3.05 -21.46 10.96
N PRO A 355 -2.02 -20.62 11.20
CA PRO A 355 -2.02 -19.22 10.80
C PRO A 355 -1.72 -19.02 9.31
N ASP A 356 -1.15 -20.01 8.62
CA ASP A 356 -0.63 -19.85 7.26
C ASP A 356 -1.74 -19.64 6.22
N ALA A 357 -2.88 -20.33 6.37
CA ALA A 357 -4.05 -20.12 5.53
C ALA A 357 -4.59 -18.68 5.68
N LEU A 358 -4.72 -18.21 6.92
CA LEU A 358 -5.16 -16.84 7.23
C LEU A 358 -4.18 -15.78 6.69
N LEU A 359 -2.88 -16.02 6.87
CA LEU A 359 -1.83 -15.12 6.40
C LEU A 359 -1.78 -15.05 4.87
N SER A 360 -1.81 -16.20 4.20
CA SER A 360 -1.79 -16.26 2.73
C SER A 360 -3.04 -15.63 2.13
N GLY A 361 -4.22 -15.89 2.71
CA GLY A 361 -5.46 -15.25 2.32
C GLY A 361 -5.39 -13.72 2.48
N LYS A 362 -4.85 -13.23 3.61
CA LYS A 362 -4.74 -11.78 3.85
C LYS A 362 -3.75 -11.13 2.89
N LYS A 363 -2.58 -11.75 2.67
CA LYS A 363 -1.57 -11.25 1.72
C LYS A 363 -2.10 -11.19 0.29
N ARG A 364 -2.97 -12.12 -0.13
CA ARG A 364 -3.63 -12.06 -1.46
C ARG A 364 -4.56 -10.86 -1.62
N LEU A 365 -5.12 -10.35 -0.52
CA LEU A 365 -5.99 -9.17 -0.52
C LEU A 365 -5.22 -7.86 -0.38
N ASP A 366 -3.96 -7.91 0.05
CA ASP A 366 -3.12 -6.72 0.19
C ASP A 366 -2.72 -6.16 -1.17
N LYS A 367 -3.22 -4.95 -1.44
CA LYS A 367 -2.82 -4.14 -2.59
C LYS A 367 -1.62 -3.25 -2.22
N SER A 368 -0.92 -2.72 -3.22
CA SER A 368 0.24 -1.84 -3.02
C SER A 368 -0.12 -0.62 -2.19
N ALA A 369 -1.32 -0.04 -2.38
CA ALA A 369 -1.83 1.03 -1.54
C ALA A 369 -1.95 0.65 -0.04
N SER A 370 -2.33 -0.60 0.26
CA SER A 370 -2.41 -1.09 1.64
C SER A 370 -1.02 -1.28 2.24
N LEU A 371 -0.10 -1.92 1.50
CA LEU A 371 1.29 -2.11 1.95
C LEU A 371 2.00 -0.77 2.19
N ARG A 372 1.81 0.20 1.30
CA ARG A 372 2.27 1.58 1.48
C ARG A 372 1.74 2.18 2.77
N GLY A 373 0.45 2.00 3.04
CA GLY A 373 -0.19 2.45 4.29
C GLY A 373 0.44 1.81 5.53
N GLN A 374 0.79 0.52 5.47
CA GLN A 374 1.44 -0.19 6.58
C GLN A 374 2.85 0.32 6.85
N VAL A 375 3.66 0.57 5.82
CA VAL A 375 5.01 1.15 5.99
C VAL A 375 4.93 2.52 6.67
N ILE A 376 4.02 3.38 6.21
CA ILE A 376 3.79 4.70 6.83
C ILE A 376 3.33 4.55 8.28
N MET A 377 2.39 3.64 8.56
CA MET A 377 1.89 3.38 9.91
C MET A 377 3.01 2.96 10.85
N TRP A 378 3.88 2.03 10.44
CA TRP A 378 4.99 1.57 11.26
C TRP A 378 6.03 2.65 11.51
N HIS A 379 6.40 3.44 10.50
CA HIS A 379 7.27 4.61 10.69
C HIS A 379 6.64 5.59 11.69
N ARG A 380 5.35 5.90 11.58
CA ARG A 380 4.65 6.79 12.52
C ARG A 380 4.56 6.22 13.92
N PHE A 381 4.38 4.91 14.05
CA PHE A 381 4.42 4.23 15.34
C PHE A 381 5.79 4.36 15.99
N LEU A 382 6.88 4.04 15.28
CA LEU A 382 8.24 4.16 15.79
C LEU A 382 8.57 5.61 16.19
N ALA A 383 8.26 6.57 15.32
CA ALA A 383 8.42 7.99 15.60
C ALA A 383 7.60 8.47 16.81
N SER A 384 6.44 7.86 17.08
CA SER A 384 5.61 8.23 18.23
C SER A 384 6.18 7.79 19.58
N LEU A 385 7.10 6.82 19.57
CA LEU A 385 7.82 6.37 20.76
C LEU A 385 9.08 7.21 21.02
N GLU A 386 9.56 7.98 20.03
CA GLU A 386 10.76 8.79 20.20
C GLU A 386 10.57 9.84 21.31
N PRO A 387 11.59 10.05 22.17
CA PRO A 387 11.57 11.11 23.17
C PRO A 387 11.33 12.46 22.48
N LYS A 388 10.28 13.17 22.90
CA LYS A 388 9.96 14.48 22.32
C LYS A 388 10.98 15.50 22.79
N SER A 389 11.84 15.97 21.89
CA SER A 389 12.82 17.03 22.14
C SER A 389 12.21 18.41 22.37
N ASP A 390 10.97 18.62 21.90
CA ASP A 390 10.38 19.96 21.75
C ASP A 390 9.51 20.40 22.94
N ASP A 391 9.40 19.58 23.98
CA ASP A 391 8.75 20.02 25.20
C ASP A 391 9.78 20.83 26.01
N LEU A 392 9.67 22.16 25.93
CA LEU A 392 10.53 23.15 26.62
C LEU A 392 10.68 22.90 28.14
N PHE A 393 9.82 22.05 28.71
CA PHE A 393 9.80 21.66 30.12
C PHE A 393 10.09 20.17 30.36
N ALA A 394 10.24 19.35 29.32
CA ALA A 394 10.70 17.98 29.50
C ALA A 394 12.20 17.98 29.80
N ALA A 395 12.59 17.30 30.87
CA ALA A 395 13.98 16.95 31.07
C ALA A 395 14.44 16.18 29.83
N ALA A 396 15.50 16.65 29.16
CA ALA A 396 16.12 15.92 28.07
C ALA A 396 16.43 14.51 28.57
N SER A 397 15.74 13.50 28.02
CA SER A 397 16.02 12.12 28.37
C SER A 397 17.43 11.81 27.89
N GLY A 398 18.35 11.51 28.81
CA GLY A 398 19.69 11.03 28.48
C GLY A 398 19.71 9.57 28.01
N GLU A 399 18.53 8.98 27.76
CA GLU A 399 18.42 7.61 27.28
C GLU A 399 18.76 7.53 25.79
N PRO A 400 19.74 6.69 25.40
CA PRO A 400 20.09 6.53 24.01
C PRO A 400 18.97 5.81 23.27
N TRP A 401 18.56 6.41 22.16
CA TRP A 401 17.36 6.02 21.43
C TRP A 401 17.66 5.95 19.92
N LEU A 402 17.26 4.85 19.27
CA LEU A 402 17.29 4.77 17.81
C LEU A 402 16.14 5.61 17.25
N SER A 403 16.48 6.63 16.47
CA SER A 403 15.51 7.44 15.72
C SER A 403 15.46 6.99 14.27
N PHE A 404 14.27 7.07 13.66
CA PHE A 404 14.05 6.59 12.30
C PHE A 404 13.56 7.71 11.38
N GLY A 405 14.29 7.93 10.29
CA GLY A 405 13.90 8.85 9.23
C GLY A 405 12.68 8.36 8.44
N PRO A 406 12.05 9.26 7.65
CA PRO A 406 10.95 8.88 6.78
C PRO A 406 11.41 7.89 5.69
N PRO A 407 10.52 6.99 5.23
CA PRO A 407 10.85 6.07 4.14
C PRO A 407 11.18 6.87 2.87
N PRO A 408 12.29 6.57 2.18
CA PRO A 408 12.67 7.28 0.97
C PRO A 408 11.70 6.97 -0.17
N THR A 409 11.60 7.91 -1.11
CA THR A 409 10.74 7.82 -2.29
C THR A 409 11.61 7.75 -3.53
N ILE A 410 11.28 6.86 -4.46
CA ILE A 410 11.92 6.74 -5.76
C ILE A 410 10.89 6.98 -6.86
N GLU A 411 11.30 7.66 -7.94
CA GLU A 411 10.46 7.82 -9.13
C GLU A 411 10.57 6.57 -10.00
N LEU A 412 9.44 5.90 -10.23
CA LEU A 412 9.34 4.80 -11.19
C LEU A 412 8.87 5.36 -12.55
N PRO A 413 9.48 4.93 -13.67
CA PRO A 413 9.11 5.41 -15.00
C PRO A 413 7.72 4.93 -15.45
N THR A 414 7.18 3.91 -14.80
CA THR A 414 5.90 3.27 -15.16
C THR A 414 5.11 2.95 -13.89
N LYS A 415 3.82 3.23 -13.91
CA LYS A 415 2.89 2.95 -12.82
C LYS A 415 2.24 1.56 -12.95
N VAL A 416 2.01 0.88 -11.83
CA VAL A 416 1.19 -0.34 -11.81
C VAL A 416 -0.32 0.01 -11.88
N PRO A 417 -1.07 -0.49 -12.87
CA PRO A 417 -2.49 -0.17 -13.04
C PRO A 417 -3.37 -1.04 -12.11
N GLU A 418 -3.32 -0.77 -10.81
CA GLU A 418 -4.02 -1.57 -9.78
C GLU A 418 -5.55 -1.64 -9.95
N ASP A 419 -6.16 -0.60 -10.51
CA ASP A 419 -7.59 -0.53 -10.77
C ASP A 419 -8.02 -1.42 -11.94
N VAL A 420 -7.09 -1.75 -12.83
CA VAL A 420 -7.29 -2.69 -13.95
C VAL A 420 -7.06 -4.13 -13.50
N TRP A 421 -6.02 -4.38 -12.70
CA TRP A 421 -5.65 -5.73 -12.27
C TRP A 421 -6.44 -6.23 -11.05
N GLY A 422 -7.04 -5.32 -10.28
CA GLY A 422 -7.79 -5.67 -9.09
C GLY A 422 -9.19 -6.21 -9.37
N THR A 423 -9.59 -7.25 -8.63
CA THR A 423 -10.98 -7.71 -8.56
C THR A 423 -11.88 -6.61 -7.97
N PRO A 424 -13.14 -6.44 -8.41
CA PRO A 424 -14.07 -5.45 -7.86
C PRO A 424 -14.17 -5.56 -6.33
N LYS A 425 -14.23 -4.40 -5.65
CA LYS A 425 -14.31 -4.30 -4.18
C LYS A 425 -15.53 -5.07 -3.66
N LYS A 426 -15.29 -6.13 -2.87
CA LYS A 426 -16.26 -6.68 -1.92
C LYS A 426 -16.19 -5.90 -0.60
N ASP A 427 -17.19 -6.04 0.26
CA ASP A 427 -17.16 -5.43 1.60
C ASP A 427 -16.01 -6.01 2.45
N ASP A 428 -15.30 -5.17 3.21
CA ASP A 428 -14.05 -5.55 3.90
C ASP A 428 -14.31 -6.60 4.99
N THR A 429 -15.46 -6.55 5.65
CA THR A 429 -15.86 -7.56 6.65
C THR A 429 -16.17 -8.91 6.00
N GLU A 430 -16.74 -8.92 4.79
CA GLU A 430 -16.98 -10.16 4.05
C GLU A 430 -15.66 -10.79 3.60
N GLN A 431 -14.68 -9.97 3.19
CA GLN A 431 -13.36 -10.43 2.77
C GLN A 431 -12.56 -11.09 3.92
N GLU A 432 -12.65 -10.56 5.15
CA GLU A 432 -11.90 -11.13 6.29
C GLU A 432 -12.43 -12.49 6.73
N LEU A 433 -13.74 -12.72 6.62
CA LEU A 433 -14.37 -13.99 6.98
C LEU A 433 -14.17 -15.04 5.90
N ASP A 434 -14.00 -14.61 4.65
CA ASP A 434 -13.66 -15.48 3.55
C ASP A 434 -12.23 -16.06 3.70
N LEU A 435 -11.34 -15.48 4.53
CA LEU A 435 -9.99 -16.02 4.81
C LEU A 435 -9.98 -17.48 5.30
N LEU A 436 -11.08 -17.94 5.91
CA LEU A 436 -11.26 -19.31 6.39
C LEU A 436 -11.85 -20.27 5.35
N SER A 437 -12.38 -19.74 4.25
CA SER A 437 -13.13 -20.50 3.23
C SER A 437 -12.33 -20.80 1.97
N TRP A 438 -11.08 -20.35 1.92
CA TRP A 438 -10.23 -20.51 0.74
C TRP A 438 -9.28 -21.70 0.96
N PRO A 439 -9.20 -22.63 -0.01
CA PRO A 439 -8.44 -23.86 0.12
C PRO A 439 -6.93 -23.63 0.21
#